data_AF-A0A8T3YG09-F1
#
_entry.id   AF-A0A8T3YG09-F1
#
_cell.length_a   1.000
_cell.length_b   1.000
_cell.length_c   1.000
_cell.angle_alpha   90.00
_cell.angle_beta   90.00
_cell.angle_gamma   90.00
#
_symmetry.space_group_name_H-M   'P 1'
#
loop_
_entity.id
_entity.type
_entity.pdbx_description
1 polymer ?
#
loop_
_entity_poly.entity_id
_entity_poly.type
_entity_poly.pdbx_seq_one_letter_code
_entity_poly.pdbx_strand_id
1 'polypeptide(L)'
;MMKGDVSGWIWIIGGILIGIAIMVFGLTLAANMFRTQDENAVIAQFEDLANRMSTVCNGGQGNADFKQLVIPDIGVAIYASGIYADPPLKVSDLVSAGAESSGNYVCLKFLDKDRPACKQLECPANLTYMGSPALREDLTRTLSKLTGGQPLYRFTVNIEKDKGAVYALTRGRPKTADTCTINTLAGIEIAGTCDGNPLAIFYPVAQPKLAFFGDTTYFSNGTLAASADGQSFKALLTKVHSNLGGGRVLFLSESTNNFEQARNPELAAFLASAGDARQHNSKVTLAELASYQQLWIMLPGFCAEQERKRAPAAYGCSGIAEWDDSELAEVAGFLAGGGKLFIVSDMSAQVLGRAWFDPAVANKLLALAGSKFIQLDISKGFVCKNSAFNGSSSLQGISFAVKSAARVGCPA
;
A
#
# COMPACT_ATOMS: atom_id res chain seq x y z
N MET A 1 -0.87 1.21 -62.51
CA MET A 1 -2.19 1.61 -61.97
C MET A 1 -2.90 0.34 -61.52
N MET A 2 -2.68 -0.07 -60.26
CA MET A 2 -3.35 -1.25 -59.72
C MET A 2 -4.83 -0.91 -59.55
N LYS A 3 -5.69 -1.52 -60.36
CA LYS A 3 -7.12 -1.60 -60.06
C LYS A 3 -7.22 -2.49 -58.82
N GLY A 4 -7.13 -1.88 -57.63
CA GLY A 4 -7.43 -2.59 -56.40
C GLY A 4 -8.87 -3.05 -56.50
N ASP A 5 -9.07 -4.37 -56.57
CA ASP A 5 -10.40 -4.96 -56.66
C ASP A 5 -11.19 -4.50 -55.43
N VAL A 6 -12.29 -3.80 -55.68
CA VAL A 6 -13.27 -3.35 -54.66
C VAL A 6 -13.68 -4.51 -53.74
N SER A 7 -13.64 -5.74 -54.27
CA SER A 7 -13.86 -6.98 -53.54
C SER A 7 -12.90 -7.17 -52.35
N GLY A 8 -11.61 -6.85 -52.48
CA GLY A 8 -10.63 -7.01 -51.40
C GLY A 8 -10.92 -6.10 -50.19
N TRP A 9 -11.33 -4.86 -50.45
CA TRP A 9 -11.68 -3.90 -49.39
C TRP A 9 -12.95 -4.29 -48.62
N ILE A 10 -13.91 -4.95 -49.27
CA ILE A 10 -15.13 -5.44 -48.60
C ILE A 10 -14.79 -6.49 -47.54
N TRP A 11 -13.88 -7.43 -47.85
CA TRP A 11 -13.45 -8.45 -46.89
C TRP A 11 -12.67 -7.85 -45.71
N ILE A 12 -11.82 -6.86 -45.96
CA ILE A 12 -11.07 -6.16 -44.90
C ILE A 12 -12.05 -5.45 -43.96
N ILE A 13 -13.02 -4.70 -44.49
CA ILE A 13 -14.02 -4.01 -43.68
C ILE A 13 -14.89 -5.01 -42.91
N GLY A 14 -15.31 -6.11 -43.56
CA GLY A 14 -16.08 -7.17 -42.92
C GLY A 14 -15.32 -7.82 -41.74
N GLY A 15 -14.03 -8.10 -41.92
CA GLY A 15 -13.16 -8.63 -40.86
C GLY A 15 -13.01 -7.67 -39.68
N ILE A 16 -12.86 -6.38 -39.94
CA ILE A 16 -12.78 -5.34 -38.89
C ILE A 16 -14.09 -5.27 -38.09
N LEU A 17 -15.24 -5.25 -38.77
CA LEU A 17 -16.55 -5.18 -38.11
C LEU A 17 -16.83 -6.42 -37.24
N ILE A 18 -16.49 -7.62 -37.74
CA ILE A 18 -16.60 -8.86 -36.97
C ILE A 18 -15.66 -8.84 -35.76
N GLY A 19 -14.42 -8.39 -35.93
CA GLY A 19 -13.45 -8.25 -34.85
C GLY A 19 -13.94 -7.31 -33.74
N ILE A 20 -14.50 -6.15 -34.10
CA ILE A 20 -15.10 -5.21 -33.16
C ILE A 20 -16.30 -5.83 -32.44
N ALA A 21 -17.18 -6.54 -33.15
CA ALA A 21 -18.33 -7.18 -32.55
C ALA A 21 -17.94 -8.24 -31.51
N ILE A 22 -16.96 -9.10 -31.84
CA ILE A 22 -16.42 -10.10 -30.91
C ILE A 22 -15.78 -9.43 -29.69
N MET A 23 -15.03 -8.35 -29.90
CA MET A 23 -14.40 -7.58 -28.82
C MET A 23 -15.45 -6.99 -27.86
N VAL A 24 -16.51 -6.37 -28.38
CA VAL A 24 -17.60 -5.80 -27.56
C VAL A 24 -18.32 -6.89 -26.78
N PHE A 25 -18.58 -8.04 -27.40
CA PHE A 25 -19.20 -9.17 -26.70
C PHE A 25 -18.30 -9.70 -25.57
N GLY A 26 -17.00 -9.87 -25.83
CA GLY A 26 -16.02 -10.30 -24.84
C GLY A 26 -15.89 -9.34 -23.66
N LEU A 27 -15.83 -8.03 -23.93
CA LEU A 27 -15.79 -7.00 -22.89
C LEU A 27 -17.07 -6.99 -22.04
N THR A 28 -18.23 -7.16 -22.66
CA THR A 28 -19.53 -7.22 -21.95
C THR A 28 -19.60 -8.43 -21.02
N LEU A 29 -19.15 -9.60 -21.50
CA LEU A 29 -19.10 -10.81 -20.68
C LEU A 29 -18.14 -10.67 -19.50
N ALA A 30 -16.96 -10.11 -19.73
CA ALA A 30 -15.96 -9.85 -18.69
C ALA A 30 -16.50 -8.87 -17.63
N ALA A 31 -17.13 -7.76 -18.06
CA ALA A 31 -17.73 -6.79 -17.15
C ALA A 31 -18.81 -7.41 -16.26
N ASN A 32 -19.68 -8.27 -16.83
CA ASN A 32 -20.70 -8.99 -16.06
C ASN A 32 -20.09 -9.98 -15.07
N MET A 33 -18.99 -10.64 -15.43
CA MET A 33 -18.28 -11.56 -14.55
C MET A 33 -17.67 -10.83 -13.35
N PHE A 34 -16.95 -9.74 -13.57
CA PHE A 34 -16.36 -8.94 -12.49
C PHE A 34 -17.43 -8.37 -11.57
N ARG A 35 -18.52 -7.85 -12.14
CA ARG A 35 -19.65 -7.36 -11.36
C ARG A 35 -20.27 -8.45 -10.47
N THR A 36 -20.47 -9.66 -11.00
CA THR A 36 -21.01 -10.78 -10.23
C THR A 36 -20.06 -11.19 -9.10
N GLN A 37 -18.76 -11.17 -9.37
CA GLN A 37 -17.73 -11.44 -8.36
C GLN A 37 -17.75 -10.40 -7.24
N ASP A 38 -17.84 -9.11 -7.57
CA ASP A 38 -17.94 -8.03 -6.60
C ASP A 38 -19.24 -8.13 -5.78
N GLU A 39 -20.38 -8.40 -6.42
CA GLU A 39 -21.67 -8.60 -5.74
C GLU A 39 -21.57 -9.73 -4.71
N ASN A 40 -20.99 -10.88 -5.10
CA ASN A 40 -20.78 -12.01 -4.20
C ASN A 40 -19.82 -11.68 -3.05
N ALA A 41 -18.76 -10.91 -3.31
CA ALA A 41 -17.81 -10.48 -2.28
C ALA A 41 -18.47 -9.55 -1.25
N VAL A 42 -19.38 -8.67 -1.68
CA VAL A 42 -20.16 -7.81 -0.77
C VAL A 42 -21.17 -8.63 0.02
N ILE A 43 -21.87 -9.56 -0.62
CA ILE A 43 -22.82 -10.45 0.07
C ILE A 43 -22.10 -11.24 1.17
N ALA A 44 -20.94 -11.85 0.86
CA ALA A 44 -20.18 -12.61 1.84
C ALA A 44 -19.74 -11.75 3.05
N GLN A 45 -19.27 -10.53 2.80
CA GLN A 45 -18.90 -9.60 3.87
C GLN A 45 -20.10 -9.12 4.69
N PHE A 46 -21.24 -8.90 4.04
CA PHE A 46 -22.49 -8.55 4.69
C PHE A 46 -23.02 -9.70 5.56
N GLU A 47 -22.98 -10.94 5.08
CA GLU A 47 -23.41 -12.09 5.85
C GLU A 47 -22.51 -12.32 7.07
N ASP A 48 -21.18 -12.17 6.92
CA ASP A 48 -20.25 -12.21 8.06
C ASP A 48 -20.55 -11.11 9.07
N LEU A 49 -20.81 -9.87 8.62
CA LEU A 49 -21.21 -8.77 9.50
C LEU A 49 -22.51 -9.09 10.24
N ALA A 50 -23.56 -9.53 9.54
CA ALA A 50 -24.85 -9.84 10.13
C ALA A 50 -24.75 -11.00 11.14
N ASN A 51 -23.98 -12.04 10.84
CA ASN A 51 -23.75 -13.17 11.74
C ASN A 51 -22.98 -12.75 13.00
N ARG A 52 -21.98 -11.87 12.85
CA ARG A 52 -21.25 -11.30 14.00
C ARG A 52 -22.14 -10.43 14.87
N MET A 53 -22.94 -9.56 14.24
CA MET A 53 -23.95 -8.77 14.96
C MET A 53 -24.94 -9.66 15.71
N SER A 54 -25.42 -10.75 15.10
CA SER A 54 -26.27 -11.75 15.76
C SER A 54 -25.55 -12.46 16.92
N THR A 55 -24.27 -12.80 16.76
CA THR A 55 -23.46 -13.40 17.84
C THR A 55 -23.29 -12.45 19.02
N VAL A 56 -22.96 -11.18 18.75
CA VAL A 56 -22.85 -10.13 19.78
C VAL A 56 -24.21 -9.87 20.43
N CYS A 57 -25.28 -9.85 19.64
CA CYS A 57 -26.66 -9.73 20.09
C CYS A 57 -27.08 -10.83 21.05
N ASN A 58 -26.62 -12.07 20.82
CA ASN A 58 -26.93 -13.22 21.68
C ASN A 58 -25.98 -13.31 22.90
N GLY A 59 -24.92 -12.50 22.94
CA GLY A 59 -23.99 -12.41 24.07
C GLY A 59 -24.51 -11.56 25.24
N GLY A 60 -23.69 -11.46 26.29
CA GLY A 60 -23.92 -10.57 27.43
C GLY A 60 -23.71 -9.09 27.10
N GLN A 61 -24.16 -8.19 27.99
CA GLN A 61 -23.84 -6.76 27.87
C GLN A 61 -22.33 -6.53 27.93
N GLY A 62 -21.81 -5.61 27.12
CA GLY A 62 -20.37 -5.34 27.01
C GLY A 62 -19.61 -6.32 26.10
N ASN A 63 -20.29 -7.29 25.48
CA ASN A 63 -19.68 -8.10 24.43
C ASN A 63 -19.41 -7.21 23.20
N ALA A 64 -18.19 -7.32 22.66
CA ALA A 64 -17.75 -6.51 21.54
C ALA A 64 -16.95 -7.32 20.52
N ASP A 65 -17.06 -6.95 19.25
CA ASP A 65 -16.31 -7.52 18.14
C ASP A 65 -15.91 -6.41 17.15
N PHE A 66 -14.90 -6.66 16.34
CA PHE A 66 -14.37 -5.69 15.38
C PHE A 66 -14.32 -6.31 13.98
N LYS A 67 -14.80 -5.57 12.98
CA LYS A 67 -14.75 -6.01 11.59
C LYS A 67 -14.32 -4.88 10.67
N GLN A 68 -13.38 -5.18 9.78
CA GLN A 68 -13.12 -4.33 8.62
C GLN A 68 -13.98 -4.79 7.44
N LEU A 69 -14.69 -3.85 6.82
CA LEU A 69 -15.48 -4.07 5.62
C LEU A 69 -14.86 -3.31 4.45
N VAL A 70 -14.88 -3.93 3.28
CA VAL A 70 -14.48 -3.34 2.01
C VAL A 70 -15.66 -3.44 1.07
N ILE A 71 -16.32 -2.30 0.84
CA ILE A 71 -17.52 -2.22 0.01
C ILE A 71 -17.12 -1.56 -1.31
N PRO A 72 -17.14 -2.28 -2.44
CA PRO A 72 -17.02 -1.67 -3.75
C PRO A 72 -18.20 -0.75 -4.05
N ASP A 73 -18.02 0.13 -5.02
CA ASP A 73 -18.98 1.15 -5.42
C ASP A 73 -20.34 0.62 -5.97
N ILE A 74 -20.50 -0.70 -6.11
CA ILE A 74 -21.79 -1.35 -6.41
C ILE A 74 -22.70 -1.49 -5.18
N GLY A 75 -22.14 -1.47 -3.96
CA GLY A 75 -22.88 -1.56 -2.70
C GLY A 75 -23.39 -0.19 -2.28
N VAL A 76 -24.69 0.05 -2.45
CA VAL A 76 -25.33 1.34 -2.16
C VAL A 76 -25.30 1.63 -0.67
N ALA A 77 -25.73 0.65 0.13
CA ALA A 77 -25.93 0.84 1.55
C ALA A 77 -26.01 -0.47 2.32
N ILE A 78 -25.36 -0.50 3.48
CA ILE A 78 -25.64 -1.36 4.62
C ILE A 78 -26.23 -0.47 5.71
N TYR A 79 -27.41 -0.84 6.20
CA TYR A 79 -28.19 -0.05 7.16
C TYR A 79 -29.05 -0.97 8.04
N ALA A 80 -29.53 -0.45 9.17
CA ALA A 80 -30.53 -1.11 10.00
C ALA A 80 -31.93 -0.57 9.69
N SER A 81 -32.94 -1.43 9.74
CA SER A 81 -34.34 -1.07 9.49
C SER A 81 -35.28 -1.84 10.41
N GLY A 82 -36.39 -1.20 10.81
CA GLY A 82 -37.44 -1.86 11.59
C GLY A 82 -38.22 -2.91 10.79
N ILE A 83 -38.23 -2.79 9.47
CA ILE A 83 -38.98 -3.64 8.53
C ILE A 83 -38.12 -3.99 7.30
N TYR A 84 -38.54 -5.01 6.56
CA TYR A 84 -37.98 -5.30 5.24
C TYR A 84 -38.41 -4.22 4.24
N ALA A 85 -37.64 -3.14 4.13
CA ALA A 85 -37.93 -2.01 3.26
C ALA A 85 -36.64 -1.45 2.65
N ASP A 86 -36.77 -0.72 1.54
CA ASP A 86 -35.67 0.02 0.94
C ASP A 86 -35.17 1.15 1.86
N PRO A 87 -33.90 1.54 1.74
CA PRO A 87 -33.38 2.66 2.50
C PRO A 87 -34.03 3.98 2.04
N PRO A 88 -34.01 5.05 2.86
CA PRO A 88 -34.56 6.35 2.49
C PRO A 88 -33.95 6.92 1.20
N LEU A 89 -34.68 7.80 0.52
CA LEU A 89 -34.13 8.56 -0.61
C LEU A 89 -32.90 9.36 -0.12
N LYS A 90 -31.83 9.37 -0.94
CA LYS A 90 -30.52 10.01 -0.67
C LYS A 90 -29.58 9.28 0.29
N VAL A 91 -29.46 7.96 0.13
CA VAL A 91 -28.53 7.17 0.95
C VAL A 91 -27.07 7.63 0.87
N SER A 92 -26.62 8.17 -0.27
CA SER A 92 -25.28 8.75 -0.42
C SER A 92 -24.98 9.82 0.62
N ASP A 93 -25.97 10.66 0.92
CA ASP A 93 -25.82 11.77 1.85
C ASP A 93 -25.76 11.23 3.29
N LEU A 94 -26.54 10.19 3.58
CA LEU A 94 -26.53 9.48 4.87
C LEU A 94 -25.21 8.75 5.12
N VAL A 95 -24.66 8.07 4.11
CA VAL A 95 -23.34 7.43 4.17
C VAL A 95 -22.24 8.49 4.37
N SER A 96 -22.30 9.59 3.62
CA SER A 96 -21.30 10.68 3.71
C SER A 96 -21.34 11.40 5.07
N ALA A 97 -22.54 11.57 5.63
CA ALA A 97 -22.74 12.16 6.94
C ALA A 97 -22.40 11.21 8.10
N GLY A 98 -22.25 9.91 7.83
CA GLY A 98 -22.14 8.89 8.88
C GLY A 98 -23.40 8.83 9.73
N ALA A 99 -24.57 9.02 9.10
CA ALA A 99 -25.85 8.97 9.80
C ALA A 99 -26.09 7.57 10.38
N GLU A 100 -26.89 7.51 11.44
CA GLU A 100 -27.28 6.26 12.08
C GLU A 100 -28.66 5.81 11.63
N SER A 101 -28.88 4.50 11.66
CA SER A 101 -30.12 3.83 11.31
C SER A 101 -30.42 2.78 12.37
N SER A 102 -31.69 2.53 12.68
CA SER A 102 -32.07 1.60 13.73
C SER A 102 -33.20 0.66 13.34
N GLY A 103 -33.19 -0.54 13.90
CA GLY A 103 -34.25 -1.53 13.77
C GLY A 103 -33.79 -2.96 13.97
N ASN A 104 -34.66 -3.92 13.68
CA ASN A 104 -34.42 -5.36 13.94
C ASN A 104 -33.89 -6.12 12.72
N TYR A 105 -33.72 -5.44 11.58
CA TYR A 105 -33.14 -6.00 10.37
C TYR A 105 -31.87 -5.26 10.02
N VAL A 106 -30.84 -5.99 9.58
CA VAL A 106 -29.67 -5.42 8.91
C VAL A 106 -29.81 -5.72 7.42
N CYS A 107 -29.77 -4.68 6.60
CA CYS A 107 -30.11 -4.74 5.19
C CYS A 107 -28.95 -4.25 4.32
N LEU A 108 -28.79 -4.88 3.16
CA LEU A 108 -27.86 -4.52 2.09
C LEU A 108 -28.65 -4.17 0.82
N LYS A 109 -28.38 -3.02 0.22
CA LYS A 109 -28.95 -2.60 -1.08
C LYS A 109 -27.84 -2.48 -2.13
N PHE A 110 -28.08 -3.07 -3.30
CA PHE A 110 -27.28 -2.85 -4.50
C PHE A 110 -27.97 -1.83 -5.42
N LEU A 111 -27.19 -1.19 -6.30
CA LEU A 111 -27.68 -0.11 -7.17
C LEU A 111 -28.77 -0.59 -8.13
N ASP A 112 -28.56 -1.77 -8.73
CA ASP A 112 -29.42 -2.27 -9.80
C ASP A 112 -30.31 -3.45 -9.35
N LYS A 113 -30.54 -3.61 -8.04
CA LYS A 113 -31.44 -4.63 -7.51
C LYS A 113 -32.65 -3.95 -6.90
N ASP A 114 -33.84 -4.35 -7.34
CA ASP A 114 -35.10 -3.75 -6.88
C ASP A 114 -35.35 -3.95 -5.39
N ARG A 115 -34.82 -5.03 -4.79
CA ARG A 115 -35.03 -5.36 -3.38
C ARG A 115 -33.72 -5.41 -2.59
N PRO A 116 -33.70 -4.95 -1.33
CA PRO A 116 -32.56 -5.14 -0.45
C PRO A 116 -32.50 -6.59 0.02
N ALA A 117 -31.32 -7.08 0.38
CA ALA A 117 -31.13 -8.33 1.12
C ALA A 117 -31.07 -8.02 2.62
N CYS A 118 -32.03 -8.49 3.41
CA CYS A 118 -32.10 -8.23 4.85
C CYS A 118 -31.97 -9.51 5.67
N LYS A 119 -31.29 -9.41 6.82
CA LYS A 119 -31.20 -10.46 7.84
C LYS A 119 -31.81 -9.91 9.13
N GLN A 120 -32.73 -10.68 9.73
CA GLN A 120 -33.33 -10.32 11.01
C GLN A 120 -32.37 -10.65 12.14
N LEU A 121 -32.28 -9.76 13.13
CA LEU A 121 -31.54 -9.96 14.38
C LEU A 121 -32.52 -10.26 15.52
N GLU A 122 -32.02 -10.92 16.56
CA GLU A 122 -32.78 -11.25 17.78
C GLU A 122 -32.99 -10.05 18.71
N CYS A 123 -32.27 -8.95 18.48
CA CYS A 123 -32.35 -7.71 19.23
C CYS A 123 -32.28 -6.49 18.31
N PRO A 124 -32.70 -5.31 18.79
CA PRO A 124 -32.58 -4.07 18.03
C PRO A 124 -31.12 -3.77 17.72
N ALA A 125 -30.86 -3.33 16.50
CA ALA A 125 -29.57 -2.84 16.05
C ALA A 125 -29.63 -1.33 15.80
N ASN A 126 -28.53 -0.65 16.11
CA ASN A 126 -28.23 0.69 15.64
C ASN A 126 -26.94 0.63 14.81
N LEU A 127 -27.02 1.03 13.54
CA LEU A 127 -25.95 0.86 12.57
C LEU A 127 -25.72 2.18 11.81
N THR A 128 -24.46 2.61 11.75
CA THR A 128 -24.06 3.72 10.87
C THR A 128 -24.21 3.29 9.42
N TYR A 129 -24.79 4.14 8.57
CA TYR A 129 -24.89 3.87 7.13
C TYR A 129 -23.49 3.65 6.53
N MET A 130 -23.28 2.51 5.89
CA MET A 130 -22.04 2.16 5.19
C MET A 130 -22.32 1.87 3.73
N GLY A 131 -21.47 2.31 2.81
CA GLY A 131 -21.68 2.07 1.38
C GLY A 131 -20.91 3.05 0.51
N SER A 132 -21.30 3.16 -0.75
CA SER A 132 -20.72 4.17 -1.62
C SER A 132 -21.32 5.56 -1.35
N PRO A 133 -20.52 6.57 -0.99
CA PRO A 133 -20.95 7.96 -0.98
C PRO A 133 -21.19 8.53 -2.39
N ALA A 134 -20.67 7.88 -3.44
CA ALA A 134 -20.66 8.37 -4.82
C ALA A 134 -21.78 7.75 -5.67
N LEU A 135 -23.02 7.76 -5.18
CA LEU A 135 -24.17 7.31 -5.97
C LEU A 135 -24.46 8.23 -7.17
N ARG A 136 -23.92 9.46 -7.19
CA ARG A 136 -23.97 10.34 -8.37
C ARG A 136 -22.93 9.86 -9.38
N GLU A 137 -23.34 9.70 -10.64
CA GLU A 137 -22.39 9.54 -11.74
C GLU A 137 -21.54 10.82 -11.85
N ASP A 138 -20.32 10.77 -11.34
CA ASP A 138 -19.31 11.79 -11.61
C ASP A 138 -18.35 11.30 -12.71
N LEU A 139 -17.68 12.25 -13.36
CA LEU A 139 -16.72 11.97 -14.42
C LEU A 139 -15.64 10.98 -13.94
N THR A 140 -15.26 11.05 -12.66
CA THR A 140 -14.28 10.17 -12.01
C THR A 140 -14.74 8.72 -11.99
N ARG A 141 -16.01 8.45 -11.67
CA ARG A 141 -16.61 7.12 -11.69
C ARG A 141 -16.68 6.55 -13.10
N THR A 142 -17.04 7.38 -14.08
CA THR A 142 -17.03 6.99 -15.50
C THR A 142 -15.62 6.66 -15.98
N LEU A 143 -14.63 7.49 -15.63
CA LEU A 143 -13.22 7.24 -15.92
C LEU A 143 -12.70 5.97 -15.25
N SER A 144 -13.06 5.74 -13.99
CA SER A 144 -12.65 4.54 -13.23
C SER A 144 -13.25 3.26 -13.83
N LYS A 145 -14.54 3.31 -14.24
CA LYS A 145 -15.18 2.24 -15.01
C LYS A 145 -14.48 1.98 -16.35
N LEU A 146 -14.03 3.03 -17.04
CA LEU A 146 -13.31 2.92 -18.32
C LEU A 146 -11.89 2.36 -18.15
N THR A 147 -11.21 2.66 -17.04
CA THR A 147 -9.86 2.13 -16.72
C THR A 147 -9.89 0.78 -16.00
N GLY A 148 -11.08 0.24 -15.74
CA GLY A 148 -11.27 -1.05 -15.07
C GLY A 148 -11.08 -1.03 -13.55
N GLY A 149 -10.86 0.14 -12.95
CA GLY A 149 -10.77 0.30 -11.50
C GLY A 149 -12.13 0.62 -10.90
N GLN A 150 -12.63 -0.18 -9.96
CA GLN A 150 -13.77 0.25 -9.14
C GLN A 150 -13.26 0.90 -7.85
N PRO A 151 -13.85 2.04 -7.43
CA PRO A 151 -13.55 2.59 -6.12
C PRO A 151 -13.98 1.58 -5.04
N LEU A 152 -13.10 1.35 -4.09
CA LEU A 152 -13.35 0.50 -2.93
C LEU A 152 -13.43 1.38 -1.68
N TYR A 153 -14.43 1.20 -0.83
CA TYR A 153 -14.61 1.96 0.40
C TYR A 153 -14.35 1.08 1.62
N ARG A 154 -13.43 1.50 2.47
CA ARG A 154 -13.05 0.74 3.68
C ARG A 154 -13.71 1.32 4.93
N PHE A 155 -14.32 0.45 5.72
CA PHE A 155 -14.97 0.77 6.99
C PHE A 155 -14.39 -0.09 8.10
N THR A 156 -14.12 0.52 9.26
CA THR A 156 -13.82 -0.22 10.49
C THR A 156 -15.02 -0.11 11.41
N VAL A 157 -15.68 -1.25 11.61
CA VAL A 157 -16.92 -1.37 12.38
C VAL A 157 -16.59 -1.93 13.75
N ASN A 158 -16.96 -1.18 14.78
CA ASN A 158 -17.01 -1.69 16.16
C ASN A 158 -18.43 -2.17 16.44
N ILE A 159 -18.58 -3.44 16.77
CA ILE A 159 -19.86 -4.07 17.07
C ILE A 159 -19.92 -4.29 18.58
N GLU A 160 -20.87 -3.68 19.28
CA GLU A 160 -20.95 -3.76 20.74
C GLU A 160 -22.40 -3.92 21.21
N LYS A 161 -22.63 -4.75 22.22
CA LYS A 161 -23.95 -4.86 22.86
C LYS A 161 -24.06 -3.94 24.08
N ASP A 162 -24.96 -2.97 24.01
CA ASP A 162 -25.33 -2.12 25.16
C ASP A 162 -26.85 -2.06 25.35
N LYS A 163 -27.30 -2.12 26.61
CA LYS A 163 -28.72 -2.04 27.02
C LYS A 163 -29.70 -2.91 26.21
N GLY A 164 -29.23 -4.08 25.75
CA GLY A 164 -30.05 -5.02 24.97
C GLY A 164 -30.15 -4.71 23.48
N ALA A 165 -29.44 -3.70 22.97
CA ALA A 165 -29.29 -3.40 21.56
C ALA A 165 -27.83 -3.64 21.10
N VAL A 166 -27.64 -3.92 19.80
CA VAL A 166 -26.32 -4.02 19.19
C VAL A 166 -26.02 -2.76 18.39
N TYR A 167 -24.87 -2.15 18.66
CA TYR A 167 -24.37 -0.97 18.00
C TYR A 167 -23.25 -1.36 17.06
N ALA A 168 -23.39 -1.02 15.78
CA ALA A 168 -22.37 -1.22 14.75
C ALA A 168 -21.94 0.16 14.23
N LEU A 169 -20.98 0.76 14.93
CA LEU A 169 -20.56 2.14 14.68
C LEU A 169 -19.25 2.17 13.90
N THR A 170 -19.20 3.00 12.86
CA THR A 170 -17.97 3.22 12.09
C THR A 170 -17.14 4.33 12.74
N ARG A 171 -15.85 4.07 13.00
CA ARG A 171 -14.93 5.14 13.40
C ARG A 171 -14.33 5.81 12.17
N GLY A 172 -14.83 7.01 11.84
CA GLY A 172 -14.29 7.87 10.77
C GLY A 172 -15.09 7.84 9.47
N ARG A 173 -14.76 8.77 8.56
CA ARG A 173 -15.40 8.86 7.23
C ARG A 173 -14.92 7.72 6.32
N PRO A 174 -15.76 7.24 5.37
CA PRO A 174 -15.32 6.31 4.34
C PRO A 174 -14.08 6.83 3.65
N LYS A 175 -12.99 6.06 3.68
CA LYS A 175 -11.79 6.33 2.90
C LYS A 175 -11.93 5.59 1.58
N THR A 176 -11.85 6.30 0.46
CA THR A 176 -11.57 5.68 -0.83
C THR A 176 -10.25 4.96 -0.70
N ALA A 177 -10.27 3.65 -0.84
CA ALA A 177 -9.05 2.91 -1.08
C ALA A 177 -8.64 3.27 -2.51
N ASP A 178 -7.61 4.11 -2.64
CA ASP A 178 -6.92 4.25 -3.90
C ASP A 178 -6.54 2.83 -4.37
N THR A 179 -6.87 2.53 -5.61
CA THR A 179 -6.96 1.19 -6.24
C THR A 179 -5.66 0.38 -6.32
N CYS A 180 -4.64 0.67 -5.52
CA CYS A 180 -3.55 -0.29 -5.30
C CYS A 180 -3.96 -1.22 -4.15
N THR A 181 -4.68 -2.29 -4.49
CA THR A 181 -4.77 -3.47 -3.62
C THR A 181 -3.38 -4.09 -3.57
N ILE A 182 -2.55 -3.64 -2.63
CA ILE A 182 -1.42 -4.44 -2.15
C ILE A 182 -2.09 -5.63 -1.46
N ASN A 183 -2.39 -6.67 -2.24
CA ASN A 183 -2.80 -7.95 -1.68
C ASN A 183 -1.75 -8.32 -0.66
N THR A 184 -2.20 -8.61 0.54
CA THR A 184 -1.46 -9.13 1.70
C THR A 184 -0.36 -10.08 1.24
N LEU A 185 0.82 -9.51 1.00
CA LEU A 185 2.05 -10.25 0.73
C LEU A 185 2.57 -10.66 2.11
N ALA A 186 2.46 -11.95 2.39
CA ALA A 186 2.94 -12.56 3.62
C ALA A 186 4.37 -12.10 3.89
N GLY A 187 4.59 -11.42 5.03
CA GLY A 187 5.95 -11.29 5.54
C GLY A 187 6.17 -10.24 6.61
N ILE A 188 5.77 -8.99 6.40
CA ILE A 188 6.02 -7.89 7.36
C ILE A 188 4.98 -6.76 7.13
N GLU A 189 3.87 -6.77 7.86
CA GLU A 189 3.06 -5.56 8.04
C GLU A 189 3.52 -4.84 9.30
N ILE A 190 3.85 -3.55 9.22
CA ILE A 190 4.12 -2.70 10.39
C ILE A 190 3.00 -1.65 10.45
N ALA A 191 1.88 -1.99 11.08
CA ALA A 191 0.84 -1.01 11.35
C ALA A 191 1.15 -0.30 12.68
N GLY A 192 1.44 1.01 12.62
CA GLY A 192 1.48 1.88 13.78
C GLY A 192 0.52 3.06 13.64
N THR A 193 -0.02 3.53 14.75
CA THR A 193 -0.92 4.70 14.79
C THR A 193 -0.26 5.83 15.57
N CYS A 194 -0.29 7.07 15.06
CA CYS A 194 -0.03 8.25 15.91
C CYS A 194 -1.31 9.09 16.00
N ASP A 195 -1.74 9.37 17.24
CA ASP A 195 -2.92 10.20 17.58
C ASP A 195 -4.20 9.85 16.81
N GLY A 196 -4.50 8.55 16.69
CA GLY A 196 -5.73 8.09 16.02
C GLY A 196 -5.74 8.25 14.50
N ASN A 197 -4.65 8.74 13.90
CA ASN A 197 -4.42 8.71 12.46
C ASN A 197 -3.47 7.55 12.13
N PRO A 198 -3.74 6.77 11.05
CA PRO A 198 -2.80 5.76 10.59
C PRO A 198 -1.51 6.45 10.16
N LEU A 199 -0.43 6.25 10.91
CA LEU A 199 0.87 6.72 10.50
C LEU A 199 1.44 5.68 9.55
N ALA A 200 1.89 6.11 8.38
CA ALA A 200 2.62 5.24 7.44
C ALA A 200 4.05 5.03 7.97
N ILE A 201 4.16 4.16 8.96
CA ILE A 201 5.43 3.64 9.46
C ILE A 201 5.79 2.46 8.56
N PHE A 202 6.89 2.62 7.82
CA PHE A 202 7.65 1.57 7.15
C PHE A 202 6.79 0.51 6.44
N TYR A 203 6.48 0.75 5.17
CA TYR A 203 6.18 -0.36 4.29
C TYR A 203 7.51 -0.95 3.83
N PRO A 204 7.94 -2.14 4.31
CA PRO A 204 8.57 -3.04 3.38
C PRO A 204 7.52 -3.30 2.30
N VAL A 205 7.56 -2.50 1.23
CA VAL A 205 6.94 -2.93 -0.02
C VAL A 205 7.83 -4.05 -0.51
N ALA A 206 7.69 -5.23 0.12
CA ALA A 206 8.22 -6.48 -0.36
C ALA A 206 7.35 -6.90 -1.54
N GLN A 207 7.38 -6.09 -2.60
CA GLN A 207 7.00 -6.63 -3.89
C GLN A 207 8.00 -7.73 -4.22
N PRO A 208 7.64 -8.71 -5.07
CA PRO A 208 8.57 -9.76 -5.46
C PRO A 208 9.88 -9.23 -6.07
N LYS A 209 10.02 -7.92 -6.32
CA LYS A 209 11.18 -7.25 -6.90
C LYS A 209 11.77 -6.09 -6.08
N LEU A 210 11.12 -5.64 -5.00
CA LEU A 210 11.51 -4.42 -4.29
C LEU A 210 11.44 -4.63 -2.78
N ALA A 211 12.30 -3.94 -2.03
CA ALA A 211 12.13 -3.57 -0.64
C ALA A 211 12.67 -2.14 -0.44
N PHE A 212 12.06 -1.35 0.44
CA PHE A 212 12.46 0.05 0.66
C PHE A 212 12.30 0.47 2.11
N PHE A 213 13.34 1.05 2.72
CA PHE A 213 13.33 1.67 4.05
C PHE A 213 13.68 3.17 3.95
N GLY A 214 12.85 4.04 4.52
CA GLY A 214 12.92 5.49 4.32
C GLY A 214 13.49 6.33 5.47
N ASP A 215 13.87 5.75 6.60
CA ASP A 215 14.45 6.51 7.72
C ASP A 215 15.48 5.68 8.47
N THR A 216 16.76 6.06 8.35
CA THR A 216 17.88 5.18 8.69
C THR A 216 18.89 5.76 9.64
N THR A 217 18.60 6.91 10.25
CA THR A 217 19.49 7.52 11.24
C THR A 217 19.78 6.58 12.43
N TYR A 218 18.93 5.57 12.66
CA TYR A 218 19.14 4.51 13.65
C TYR A 218 20.02 3.35 13.16
N PHE A 219 20.10 3.09 11.84
CA PHE A 219 20.91 2.00 11.27
C PHE A 219 22.40 2.37 11.15
N SER A 220 22.70 3.65 10.95
CA SER A 220 24.06 4.16 10.69
C SER A 220 24.89 4.46 11.94
N ASN A 221 24.25 4.56 13.11
CA ASN A 221 24.93 4.97 14.35
C ASN A 221 25.44 3.82 15.22
N GLY A 222 25.32 2.55 14.78
CA GLY A 222 25.78 1.38 15.54
C GLY A 222 25.04 1.16 16.88
N THR A 223 24.04 1.99 17.18
CA THR A 223 23.23 1.96 18.40
C THR A 223 22.02 1.05 18.34
N LEU A 224 21.81 0.33 17.22
CA LEU A 224 21.01 -0.90 17.21
C LEU A 224 21.79 -2.04 17.90
N ALA A 225 22.37 -1.77 19.06
CA ALA A 225 22.87 -2.78 19.97
C ALA A 225 21.64 -3.40 20.64
N ALA A 226 21.04 -4.39 19.97
CA ALA A 226 19.81 -5.08 20.36
C ALA A 226 18.63 -4.11 20.59
N SER A 227 17.58 -4.26 19.76
CA SER A 227 16.24 -3.86 20.23
C SER A 227 15.99 -4.50 21.62
N ALA A 228 15.10 -3.92 22.44
CA ALA A 228 14.78 -4.42 23.79
C ALA A 228 14.35 -5.91 23.82
N ASP A 229 14.13 -6.51 22.64
CA ASP A 229 13.63 -7.86 22.40
C ASP A 229 14.66 -8.76 21.69
N GLY A 230 15.89 -8.28 21.50
CA GLY A 230 17.00 -9.08 20.98
C GLY A 230 16.98 -9.37 19.48
N GLN A 231 16.09 -8.74 18.69
CA GLN A 231 16.19 -8.86 17.24
C GLN A 231 17.30 -7.95 16.72
N SER A 232 18.32 -8.59 16.16
CA SER A 232 19.50 -7.98 15.57
C SER A 232 19.21 -7.41 14.18
N PHE A 233 19.95 -6.39 13.77
CA PHE A 233 19.89 -5.86 12.41
C PHE A 233 20.18 -6.96 11.37
N LYS A 234 21.06 -7.91 11.72
CA LYS A 234 21.28 -9.14 10.94
C LYS A 234 19.98 -9.90 10.65
N ALA A 235 19.08 -10.04 11.62
CA ALA A 235 17.82 -10.76 11.43
C ALA A 235 16.91 -10.06 10.40
N LEU A 236 16.86 -8.73 10.46
CA LEU A 236 16.12 -7.93 9.47
C LEU A 236 16.70 -8.10 8.07
N LEU A 237 18.03 -7.97 7.91
CA LEU A 237 18.70 -8.18 6.61
C LEU A 237 18.48 -9.59 6.09
N THR A 238 18.57 -10.61 6.96
CA THR A 238 18.31 -12.01 6.60
C THR A 238 16.88 -12.18 6.09
N LYS A 239 15.90 -11.55 6.74
CA LYS A 239 14.51 -11.61 6.33
C LYS A 239 14.28 -10.90 4.99
N VAL A 240 14.81 -9.69 4.80
CA VAL A 240 14.76 -8.97 3.51
C VAL A 240 15.37 -9.81 2.40
N HIS A 241 16.57 -10.35 2.64
CA HIS A 241 17.27 -11.20 1.69
C HIS A 241 16.46 -12.44 1.31
N SER A 242 15.88 -13.14 2.29
CA SER A 242 15.03 -14.31 2.04
C SER A 242 13.74 -13.96 1.28
N ASN A 243 13.10 -12.83 1.60
CA ASN A 243 11.89 -12.35 0.93
C ASN A 243 12.17 -11.94 -0.52
N LEU A 244 13.39 -11.47 -0.81
CA LEU A 244 13.88 -11.19 -2.16
C LEU A 244 14.49 -12.44 -2.83
N GLY A 245 14.29 -13.64 -2.29
CA GLY A 245 14.66 -14.91 -2.92
C GLY A 245 16.05 -15.46 -2.59
N GLY A 246 16.77 -14.90 -1.61
CA GLY A 246 17.97 -15.50 -1.02
C GLY A 246 19.21 -15.63 -1.94
N GLY A 247 19.38 -14.72 -2.90
CA GLY A 247 20.48 -14.76 -3.88
C GLY A 247 21.57 -13.70 -3.65
N ARG A 248 22.74 -13.87 -4.28
CA ARG A 248 23.92 -13.03 -4.13
C ARG A 248 23.58 -11.54 -4.24
N VAL A 249 24.07 -10.78 -3.27
CA VAL A 249 23.78 -9.35 -3.10
C VAL A 249 24.96 -8.51 -3.60
N LEU A 250 24.70 -7.45 -4.37
CA LEU A 250 25.63 -6.32 -4.51
C LEU A 250 25.13 -5.19 -3.62
N PHE A 251 25.90 -4.86 -2.59
CA PHE A 251 25.62 -3.73 -1.71
C PHE A 251 26.42 -2.50 -2.14
N LEU A 252 25.71 -1.40 -2.38
CA LEU A 252 26.26 -0.10 -2.75
C LEU A 252 25.96 0.92 -1.67
N SER A 253 26.97 1.71 -1.30
CA SER A 253 26.82 2.80 -0.35
C SER A 253 27.36 4.10 -0.92
N GLU A 254 26.62 5.20 -0.76
CA GLU A 254 27.05 6.55 -1.09
C GLU A 254 27.92 7.21 -0.01
N SER A 255 28.41 6.48 1.00
CA SER A 255 29.32 7.06 2.00
C SER A 255 30.77 6.66 1.73
N THR A 256 31.68 7.64 1.62
CA THR A 256 33.13 7.39 1.43
C THR A 256 33.80 6.90 2.69
N ASN A 257 33.18 7.20 3.82
CA ASN A 257 33.57 6.65 5.08
C ASN A 257 32.95 5.26 5.06
N ASN A 258 33.72 4.18 5.20
CA ASN A 258 33.17 2.83 5.44
C ASN A 258 32.22 2.75 6.65
N PHE A 259 31.92 3.89 7.30
CA PHE A 259 30.85 4.22 8.21
C PHE A 259 29.80 3.13 8.38
N GLU A 260 29.07 2.74 7.33
CA GLU A 260 28.02 1.74 7.46
C GLU A 260 28.54 0.34 7.79
N GLN A 261 29.57 -0.16 7.09
CA GLN A 261 30.15 -1.48 7.37
C GLN A 261 31.03 -1.47 8.64
N ALA A 262 31.77 -0.39 8.86
CA ALA A 262 32.69 -0.23 9.98
C ALA A 262 31.96 0.00 11.31
N ARG A 263 30.79 0.65 11.30
CA ARG A 263 29.95 0.84 12.50
C ARG A 263 28.93 -0.27 12.70
N ASN A 264 28.66 -1.07 11.67
CA ASN A 264 27.68 -2.14 11.74
C ASN A 264 28.33 -3.51 11.43
N PRO A 265 28.92 -4.17 12.45
CA PRO A 265 29.56 -5.47 12.27
C PRO A 265 28.57 -6.55 11.80
N GLU A 266 27.28 -6.38 12.07
CA GLU A 266 26.24 -7.30 11.59
C GLU A 266 25.99 -7.17 10.09
N LEU A 267 26.01 -5.95 9.54
CA LEU A 267 25.96 -5.72 8.10
C LEU A 267 27.17 -6.34 7.42
N ALA A 268 28.38 -6.09 7.95
CA ALA A 268 29.61 -6.66 7.41
C ALA A 268 29.57 -8.19 7.45
N ALA A 269 29.15 -8.79 8.56
CA ALA A 269 29.00 -10.24 8.70
C ALA A 269 27.93 -10.82 7.76
N PHE A 270 26.81 -10.13 7.56
CA PHE A 270 25.79 -10.53 6.60
C PHE A 270 26.36 -10.51 5.17
N LEU A 271 26.95 -9.39 4.75
CA LEU A 271 27.48 -9.22 3.40
C LEU A 271 28.60 -10.23 3.10
N ALA A 272 29.49 -10.50 4.06
CA ALA A 272 30.52 -11.54 3.91
C ALA A 272 29.97 -12.95 3.58
N SER A 273 28.71 -13.22 3.92
CA SER A 273 28.03 -14.48 3.61
C SER A 273 27.07 -14.41 2.42
N ALA A 274 26.54 -13.23 2.11
CA ALA A 274 25.43 -13.04 1.18
C ALA A 274 25.84 -12.38 -0.15
N GLY A 275 27.02 -11.78 -0.24
CA GLY A 275 27.46 -11.15 -1.48
C GLY A 275 28.67 -10.23 -1.33
N ASP A 276 28.68 -9.18 -2.15
CA ASP A 276 29.77 -8.22 -2.24
C ASP A 276 29.28 -6.84 -1.84
N ALA A 277 30.23 -6.01 -1.41
CA ALA A 277 29.92 -4.69 -0.92
C ALA A 277 30.98 -3.70 -1.38
N ARG A 278 30.54 -2.57 -1.95
CA ARG A 278 31.46 -1.50 -2.34
C ARG A 278 30.83 -0.13 -2.18
N GLN A 279 31.69 0.87 -2.15
CA GLN A 279 31.27 2.26 -2.27
C GLN A 279 30.80 2.52 -3.70
N HIS A 280 29.82 3.42 -3.84
CA HIS A 280 29.35 3.89 -5.14
C HIS A 280 30.31 4.95 -5.71
N ASN A 281 31.58 4.59 -5.84
CA ASN A 281 32.64 5.44 -6.41
C ASN A 281 32.80 5.27 -7.93
N SER A 282 32.02 4.36 -8.50
CA SER A 282 31.98 4.02 -9.91
C SER A 282 30.58 3.53 -10.27
N LYS A 283 30.15 3.86 -11.48
CA LYS A 283 28.85 3.48 -12.00
C LYS A 283 28.70 1.96 -12.05
N VAL A 284 27.51 1.51 -11.73
CA VAL A 284 27.08 0.13 -11.88
C VAL A 284 26.78 -0.14 -13.35
N THR A 285 27.12 -1.34 -13.81
CA THR A 285 26.80 -1.80 -15.17
C THR A 285 26.00 -3.09 -15.11
N LEU A 286 25.21 -3.37 -16.14
CA LEU A 286 24.47 -4.63 -16.25
C LEU A 286 25.41 -5.84 -16.28
N ALA A 287 26.61 -5.69 -16.86
CA ALA A 287 27.63 -6.74 -16.85
C ALA A 287 28.09 -7.10 -15.42
N GLU A 288 28.26 -6.10 -14.55
CA GLU A 288 28.54 -6.32 -13.12
C GLU A 288 27.33 -6.98 -12.44
N LEU A 289 26.13 -6.42 -12.65
CA LEU A 289 24.88 -6.87 -12.04
C LEU A 289 24.48 -8.29 -12.44
N ALA A 290 24.90 -8.78 -13.61
CA ALA A 290 24.60 -10.13 -14.10
C ALA A 290 25.08 -11.26 -13.15
N SER A 291 26.05 -10.97 -12.27
CA SER A 291 26.55 -11.92 -11.27
C SER A 291 25.78 -11.93 -9.95
N TYR A 292 24.79 -11.05 -9.81
CA TYR A 292 24.00 -10.85 -8.60
C TYR A 292 22.51 -11.10 -8.86
N GLN A 293 21.78 -11.44 -7.81
CA GLN A 293 20.31 -11.56 -7.86
C GLN A 293 19.64 -10.35 -7.18
N GLN A 294 20.37 -9.65 -6.32
CA GLN A 294 19.86 -8.52 -5.56
C GLN A 294 20.84 -7.34 -5.61
N LEU A 295 20.31 -6.14 -5.80
CA LEU A 295 21.02 -4.87 -5.72
C LEU A 295 20.52 -4.12 -4.49
N TRP A 296 21.40 -3.84 -3.54
CA TRP A 296 21.06 -3.17 -2.29
C TRP A 296 21.73 -1.80 -2.28
N ILE A 297 20.95 -0.73 -2.21
CA ILE A 297 21.45 0.65 -2.30
C ILE A 297 21.19 1.37 -0.99
N MET A 298 22.26 1.82 -0.36
CA MET A 298 22.25 2.55 0.89
C MET A 298 22.49 4.04 0.63
N LEU A 299 21.52 4.84 1.07
CA LEU A 299 21.45 6.29 0.99
C LEU A 299 21.50 6.86 -0.45
N PRO A 300 20.66 6.38 -1.40
CA PRO A 300 20.71 6.89 -2.78
C PRO A 300 20.31 8.37 -2.88
N GLY A 301 21.22 9.23 -3.33
CA GLY A 301 21.03 10.67 -3.41
C GLY A 301 21.53 11.46 -2.20
N PHE A 302 22.21 10.80 -1.24
CA PHE A 302 22.86 11.48 -0.12
C PHE A 302 23.99 12.39 -0.58
N CYS A 303 24.73 11.96 -1.61
CA CYS A 303 25.81 12.74 -2.19
C CYS A 303 25.40 13.47 -3.48
N ALA A 304 24.14 13.88 -3.61
CA ALA A 304 23.69 14.67 -4.76
C ALA A 304 24.33 16.08 -4.81
N GLU A 305 24.32 16.69 -6.00
CA GLU A 305 25.11 17.88 -6.36
C GLU A 305 24.95 19.08 -5.40
N GLN A 306 23.74 19.32 -4.88
CA GLN A 306 23.48 20.45 -3.97
C GLN A 306 24.27 20.35 -2.65
N GLU A 307 24.53 19.13 -2.17
CA GLU A 307 25.19 18.90 -0.89
C GLU A 307 26.71 18.80 -1.05
N ARG A 308 27.20 18.31 -2.21
CA ARG A 308 28.62 18.40 -2.59
C ARG A 308 29.13 19.84 -2.59
N LYS A 309 28.30 20.79 -2.99
CA LYS A 309 28.67 22.21 -3.07
C LYS A 309 28.80 22.88 -1.69
N ARG A 310 28.21 22.33 -0.64
CA ARG A 310 28.20 22.94 0.70
C ARG A 310 29.38 22.53 1.59
N ALA A 311 29.77 21.25 1.61
CA ALA A 311 30.98 20.77 2.32
C ALA A 311 31.29 19.28 2.01
N PRO A 312 31.89 18.94 0.86
CA PRO A 312 32.01 17.55 0.39
C PRO A 312 32.89 16.67 1.28
N ALA A 313 33.88 17.25 1.96
CA ALA A 313 34.75 16.55 2.90
C ALA A 313 34.10 16.28 4.27
N ALA A 314 33.16 17.14 4.71
CA ALA A 314 32.53 17.00 6.02
C ALA A 314 31.51 15.85 6.08
N TYR A 315 30.91 15.52 4.93
CA TYR A 315 29.86 14.51 4.82
C TYR A 315 30.31 13.21 4.14
N GLY A 316 31.59 13.12 3.75
CA GLY A 316 32.13 11.91 3.13
C GLY A 316 31.50 11.62 1.76
N CYS A 317 31.41 12.64 0.90
CA CYS A 317 30.91 12.51 -0.48
C CYS A 317 32.02 12.59 -1.55
N SER A 318 33.27 12.72 -1.13
CA SER A 318 34.42 12.85 -2.04
C SER A 318 34.67 11.57 -2.85
N GLY A 319 34.47 11.62 -4.16
CA GLY A 319 34.69 10.47 -5.05
C GLY A 319 33.50 9.52 -5.17
N ILE A 320 32.32 9.91 -4.68
CA ILE A 320 31.05 9.21 -4.95
C ILE A 320 30.58 9.58 -6.37
N ALA A 321 30.17 8.58 -7.14
CA ALA A 321 29.57 8.77 -8.46
C ALA A 321 28.19 9.43 -8.33
N GLU A 322 27.79 10.20 -9.34
CA GLU A 322 26.41 10.71 -9.41
C GLU A 322 25.54 9.70 -10.15
N TRP A 323 24.34 9.50 -9.65
CA TRP A 323 23.31 8.78 -10.38
C TRP A 323 22.88 9.60 -11.58
N ASP A 324 23.07 9.05 -12.77
CA ASP A 324 22.54 9.61 -14.00
C ASP A 324 21.64 8.62 -14.72
N ASP A 325 21.00 9.10 -15.78
CA ASP A 325 20.01 8.30 -16.50
C ASP A 325 20.64 7.07 -17.19
N SER A 326 21.97 7.09 -17.46
CA SER A 326 22.67 5.92 -18.02
C SER A 326 22.79 4.81 -16.98
N GLU A 327 23.18 5.11 -15.75
CA GLU A 327 23.28 4.13 -14.68
C GLU A 327 21.89 3.64 -14.23
N LEU A 328 20.90 4.52 -14.19
CA LEU A 328 19.52 4.14 -13.91
C LEU A 328 18.96 3.17 -14.98
N ALA A 329 19.37 3.32 -16.24
CA ALA A 329 19.00 2.37 -17.30
C ALA A 329 19.62 0.98 -17.07
N GLU A 330 20.85 0.90 -16.56
CA GLU A 330 21.48 -0.38 -16.18
C GLU A 330 20.69 -1.07 -15.05
N VAL A 331 20.30 -0.32 -14.02
CA VAL A 331 19.44 -0.83 -12.93
C VAL A 331 18.06 -1.27 -13.45
N ALA A 332 17.48 -0.53 -14.39
CA ALA A 332 16.22 -0.90 -15.01
C ALA A 332 16.34 -2.22 -15.79
N GLY A 333 17.43 -2.40 -16.55
CA GLY A 333 17.74 -3.64 -17.25
C GLY A 333 17.88 -4.83 -16.31
N PHE A 334 18.56 -4.63 -15.17
CA PHE A 334 18.68 -5.64 -14.12
C PHE A 334 17.31 -6.06 -13.53
N LEU A 335 16.44 -5.10 -13.23
CA LEU A 335 15.08 -5.37 -12.74
C LEU A 335 14.18 -6.07 -13.78
N ALA A 336 14.34 -5.71 -15.05
CA ALA A 336 13.66 -6.36 -16.17
C ALA A 336 14.11 -7.82 -16.31
N GLY A 337 15.40 -8.10 -16.10
CA GLY A 337 15.99 -9.45 -16.05
C GLY A 337 15.62 -10.29 -14.83
N GLY A 338 14.75 -9.78 -13.94
CA GLY A 338 14.29 -10.50 -12.75
C GLY A 338 15.06 -10.18 -11.46
N GLY A 339 16.07 -9.30 -11.55
CA GLY A 339 16.80 -8.76 -10.42
C GLY A 339 15.89 -8.09 -9.39
N LYS A 340 16.39 -7.98 -8.16
CA LYS A 340 15.66 -7.46 -7.00
C LYS A 340 16.37 -6.23 -6.45
N LEU A 341 15.60 -5.25 -6.00
CA LEU A 341 16.14 -4.00 -5.48
C LEU A 341 15.78 -3.86 -4.00
N PHE A 342 16.76 -3.55 -3.17
CA PHE A 342 16.55 -3.10 -1.80
C PHE A 342 17.12 -1.69 -1.67
N ILE A 343 16.33 -0.74 -1.21
CA ILE A 343 16.77 0.63 -0.99
C ILE A 343 16.64 0.96 0.49
N VAL A 344 17.66 1.62 1.01
CA VAL A 344 17.71 2.11 2.39
C VAL A 344 18.08 3.58 2.32
N SER A 345 17.27 4.49 2.88
CA SER A 345 17.40 5.93 2.69
C SER A 345 17.20 6.68 4.01
N ASP A 346 17.97 7.75 4.26
CA ASP A 346 17.77 8.64 5.42
C ASP A 346 16.98 9.88 4.99
N MET A 347 15.65 9.82 5.14
CA MET A 347 14.79 10.93 4.75
C MET A 347 14.42 11.86 5.91
N SER A 348 15.03 11.66 7.08
CA SER A 348 14.81 12.50 8.27
C SER A 348 15.37 13.92 8.09
N ALA A 349 16.39 14.09 7.24
CA ALA A 349 17.09 15.36 7.06
C ALA A 349 16.18 16.48 6.51
N GLN A 350 15.29 16.16 5.55
CA GLN A 350 14.39 17.16 4.95
C GLN A 350 13.41 17.77 5.95
N VAL A 351 12.94 16.99 6.93
CA VAL A 351 12.00 17.45 7.95
C VAL A 351 12.60 18.56 8.82
N LEU A 352 13.92 18.58 8.99
CA LEU A 352 14.63 19.59 9.80
C LEU A 352 15.09 20.79 8.97
N GLY A 353 14.61 20.95 7.73
CA GLY A 353 15.05 22.00 6.81
C GLY A 353 16.51 21.85 6.36
N ARG A 354 17.10 20.66 6.54
CA ARG A 354 18.46 20.34 6.14
C ARG A 354 18.39 19.37 4.96
N ALA A 355 18.56 19.88 3.74
CA ALA A 355 18.42 19.10 2.52
C ALA A 355 19.61 18.17 2.24
N TRP A 356 20.10 17.42 3.24
CA TRP A 356 21.24 16.49 3.12
C TRP A 356 20.98 15.27 2.22
N PHE A 357 19.81 15.23 1.58
CA PHE A 357 19.31 14.09 0.84
C PHE A 357 18.42 14.57 -0.31
N ASP A 358 18.72 14.13 -1.52
CA ASP A 358 17.88 14.34 -2.70
C ASP A 358 16.93 13.15 -2.92
N PRO A 359 15.63 13.27 -2.55
CA PRO A 359 14.65 12.22 -2.75
C PRO A 359 14.38 11.95 -4.23
N ALA A 360 14.83 12.79 -5.17
CA ALA A 360 14.67 12.54 -6.58
C ALA A 360 15.39 11.26 -7.01
N VAL A 361 16.58 10.97 -6.47
CA VAL A 361 17.34 9.76 -6.83
C VAL A 361 16.62 8.50 -6.33
N ALA A 362 16.25 8.46 -5.05
CA ALA A 362 15.48 7.35 -4.50
C ALA A 362 14.15 7.16 -5.25
N ASN A 363 13.45 8.24 -5.60
CA ASN A 363 12.21 8.16 -6.38
C ASN A 363 12.42 7.64 -7.80
N LYS A 364 13.50 8.05 -8.49
CA LYS A 364 13.84 7.51 -9.80
C LYS A 364 14.07 6.00 -9.70
N LEU A 365 14.86 5.54 -8.73
CA LEU A 365 15.12 4.10 -8.50
C LEU A 365 13.84 3.32 -8.16
N LEU A 366 12.99 3.86 -7.30
CA LEU A 366 11.69 3.25 -7.00
C LEU A 366 10.78 3.17 -8.22
N ALA A 367 10.79 4.20 -9.08
CA ALA A 367 9.99 4.24 -10.30
C ALA A 367 10.40 3.13 -11.27
N LEU A 368 11.69 2.77 -11.33
CA LEU A 368 12.16 1.62 -12.11
C LEU A 368 11.53 0.30 -11.65
N ALA A 369 11.19 0.20 -10.35
CA ALA A 369 10.49 -0.94 -9.76
C ALA A 369 8.96 -0.77 -9.76
N GLY A 370 8.41 0.19 -10.52
CA GLY A 370 6.97 0.43 -10.58
C GLY A 370 6.39 0.98 -9.28
N SER A 371 7.19 1.71 -8.50
CA SER A 371 6.80 2.29 -7.22
C SER A 371 7.20 3.77 -7.15
N LYS A 372 6.53 4.56 -6.32
CA LYS A 372 6.90 5.95 -6.06
C LYS A 372 6.85 6.22 -4.57
N PHE A 373 7.82 6.97 -4.06
CA PHE A 373 7.81 7.44 -2.69
C PHE A 373 7.24 8.85 -2.60
N ILE A 374 6.26 9.03 -1.72
CA ILE A 374 5.69 10.33 -1.39
C ILE A 374 6.04 10.64 0.06
N GLN A 375 6.94 11.59 0.26
CA GLN A 375 7.25 12.12 1.59
C GLN A 375 6.04 12.88 2.12
N LEU A 376 5.61 12.56 3.34
CA LEU A 376 4.59 13.35 4.02
C LEU A 376 5.27 14.50 4.76
N ASP A 377 4.80 15.72 4.53
CA ASP A 377 5.25 16.90 5.27
C ASP A 377 4.72 16.84 6.71
N ILE A 378 5.59 16.47 7.65
CA ILE A 378 5.28 16.38 9.08
C ILE A 378 5.67 17.64 9.88
N SER A 379 6.11 18.71 9.21
CA SER A 379 6.48 19.99 9.86
C SER A 379 5.31 20.64 10.61
N LYS A 380 4.09 20.14 10.44
CA LYS A 380 2.86 20.59 11.10
C LYS A 380 2.54 19.94 12.45
N GLY A 381 3.49 19.28 13.11
CA GLY A 381 3.40 18.94 14.54
C GLY A 381 2.88 17.53 14.88
N PHE A 382 3.49 16.49 14.30
CA PHE A 382 3.25 15.11 14.74
C PHE A 382 4.20 14.73 15.90
N VAL A 383 3.66 14.44 17.09
CA VAL A 383 4.42 13.89 18.23
C VAL A 383 3.97 12.46 18.47
N CYS A 384 4.74 11.47 18.00
CA CYS A 384 4.42 10.07 18.23
C CYS A 384 4.82 9.65 19.66
N LYS A 385 3.86 9.13 20.45
CA LYS A 385 4.14 8.44 21.71
C LYS A 385 4.46 6.96 21.43
N ASN A 386 5.49 6.42 22.08
CA ASN A 386 6.10 5.09 21.86
C ASN A 386 5.16 3.86 21.99
N SER A 387 3.87 4.00 22.26
CA SER A 387 2.98 2.91 22.67
C SER A 387 2.17 2.22 21.55
N ALA A 388 2.51 2.40 20.26
CA ALA A 388 1.60 2.10 19.15
C ALA A 388 2.01 0.98 18.17
N PHE A 389 2.88 0.04 18.57
CA PHE A 389 3.28 -1.11 17.74
C PHE A 389 2.69 -2.43 18.27
N ASN A 390 1.37 -2.63 18.16
CA ASN A 390 0.71 -3.84 18.70
C ASN A 390 0.03 -4.72 17.62
N GLY A 391 0.18 -4.40 16.34
CA GLY A 391 -0.67 -4.98 15.28
C GLY A 391 -0.13 -6.19 14.51
N SER A 392 1.17 -6.48 14.52
CA SER A 392 1.72 -7.64 13.79
C SER A 392 2.66 -8.48 14.65
N SER A 393 2.43 -9.80 14.64
CA SER A 393 3.15 -10.78 15.45
C SER A 393 4.64 -10.90 15.13
N SER A 394 5.10 -10.34 14.00
CA SER A 394 6.51 -10.44 13.60
C SER A 394 7.44 -9.39 14.20
N LEU A 395 6.93 -8.35 14.88
CA LEU A 395 7.73 -7.24 15.42
C LEU A 395 7.25 -6.71 16.78
N GLN A 396 6.51 -7.50 17.56
CA GLN A 396 6.19 -7.15 18.94
C GLN A 396 7.49 -6.87 19.72
N GLY A 397 7.57 -5.67 20.34
CA GLY A 397 8.66 -5.23 21.21
C GLY A 397 9.62 -4.17 20.64
N ILE A 398 9.68 -4.02 19.31
CA ILE A 398 10.67 -3.14 18.70
C ILE A 398 10.27 -1.66 18.90
N SER A 399 11.11 -0.88 19.58
CA SER A 399 10.91 0.55 19.81
C SER A 399 11.92 1.40 19.03
N PHE A 400 11.44 2.28 18.14
CA PHE A 400 12.22 3.36 17.53
C PHE A 400 11.36 4.63 17.38
N ALA A 401 11.99 5.81 17.43
CA ALA A 401 11.29 7.07 17.15
C ALA A 401 11.19 7.27 15.63
N VAL A 402 9.97 7.47 15.13
CA VAL A 402 9.72 7.72 13.70
C VAL A 402 9.86 9.21 13.43
N LYS A 403 10.83 9.60 12.59
CA LYS A 403 11.06 11.01 12.22
C LYS A 403 10.53 11.37 10.84
N SER A 404 10.06 10.40 10.06
CA SER A 404 9.42 10.64 8.77
C SER A 404 8.45 9.51 8.43
N ALA A 405 7.37 9.83 7.72
CA ALA A 405 6.38 8.87 7.23
C ALA A 405 6.22 9.05 5.72
N ALA A 406 5.99 7.95 5.02
CA ALA A 406 5.84 8.00 3.57
C ALA A 406 4.90 6.95 3.03
N ARG A 407 4.27 7.29 1.91
CA ARG A 407 3.43 6.38 1.15
C ARG A 407 4.20 5.88 -0.07
N VAL A 408 4.28 4.57 -0.22
CA VAL A 408 4.68 3.97 -1.50
C VAL A 408 3.43 3.77 -2.35
N GLY A 409 3.36 4.43 -3.50
CA GLY A 409 2.26 4.32 -4.46
C GLY A 409 2.72 3.68 -5.77
N CYS A 410 1.77 3.15 -6.55
CA CYS A 410 2.01 2.80 -7.95
C CYS A 410 2.14 4.11 -8.78
N PRO A 411 2.99 4.18 -9.83
CA PRO A 411 2.98 5.32 -10.76
C PRO A 411 1.61 5.44 -11.45
N ALA A 412 1.21 6.68 -11.75
CA ALA A 412 -0.06 7.02 -12.40
C ALA A 412 -0.11 6.61 -13.87
#